data_AF-A9BDI6-F1
#
_entry.id   AF-A9BDI6-F1
#
_cell.length_a   1.000
_cell.length_b   1.000
_cell.length_c   1.000
_cell.angle_alpha   90.00
_cell.angle_beta   90.00
_cell.angle_gamma   90.00
#
_symmetry.space_group_name_H-M   'P 1'
#
loop_
_entity.id
_entity.type
_entity.pdbx_description
1 polymer ?
#
loop_
_entity_poly.entity_id
_entity_poly.type
_entity_poly.pdbx_seq_one_letter_code
_entity_poly.pdbx_strand_id
1 'polypeptide(L)' 'MRCFRQEFMNTIDEHIKKDQNEILSAKAEGNTPKVRHLEEELHSLEEYKEHHPEDKHDPNALELFCDANPDEPECLVYDD' A
#
# COMPACT_ATOMS: atom_id res chain seq x y z
N MET A 1 8.94 -9.23 22.43
CA MET A 1 9.00 -9.04 20.96
C MET A 1 7.58 -9.12 20.43
N ARG A 2 6.95 -7.97 20.15
CA ARG A 2 5.70 -7.99 19.37
C ARG A 2 6.13 -8.10 17.92
N CYS A 3 5.98 -9.28 17.31
CA CYS A 3 5.96 -9.34 15.85
C CYS A 3 4.84 -8.39 15.41
N PHE A 4 5.19 -7.31 14.74
CA PHE A 4 4.24 -6.61 13.89
C PHE A 4 3.82 -7.63 12.84
N ARG A 5 2.67 -8.26 13.06
CA ARG A 5 2.03 -9.10 12.07
C ARG A 5 1.59 -8.13 10.99
N GLN A 6 2.36 -8.04 9.90
CA GLN A 6 1.88 -7.42 8.68
C GLN A 6 0.75 -8.34 8.21
N GLU A 7 -0.47 -7.97 8.56
CA GLU A 7 -1.65 -8.70 8.14
C GLU A 7 -1.83 -8.40 6.65
N PHE A 8 -1.48 -9.36 5.80
CA PHE A 8 -1.81 -9.31 4.38
C PHE A 8 -3.34 -9.23 4.25
N MET A 9 -3.86 -8.20 3.59
CA MET A 9 -5.28 -8.08 3.32
C MET A 9 -5.63 -8.92 2.09
N ASN A 10 -6.92 -9.24 1.92
CA ASN A 10 -7.35 -9.97 0.72
C ASN A 10 -7.67 -9.01 -0.42
N THR A 11 -8.01 -7.75 -0.10
CA THR A 11 -8.42 -6.75 -1.08
C THR A 11 -7.85 -5.37 -0.79
N ILE A 12 -7.64 -4.58 -1.84
CA ILE A 12 -7.15 -3.19 -1.74
C ILE A 12 -8.09 -2.30 -0.91
N ASP A 13 -9.40 -2.51 -0.99
CA ASP A 13 -10.39 -1.76 -0.21
C ASP A 13 -10.29 -2.03 1.29
N GLU A 14 -10.02 -3.28 1.67
CA GLU A 14 -9.78 -3.65 3.06
C GLU A 14 -8.49 -3.02 3.58
N HIS A 15 -7.45 -2.98 2.76
CA HIS A 15 -6.16 -2.36 3.12
C HIS A 15 -6.30 -0.85 3.33
N ILE A 16 -6.85 -0.14 2.35
CA ILE A 16 -7.11 1.32 2.44
C ILE A 16 -7.89 1.64 3.71
N LYS A 17 -8.96 0.90 4.00
CA LYS A 17 -9.77 1.12 5.21
C LYS A 17 -9.00 0.85 6.50
N LYS A 18 -8.16 -0.18 6.52
CA LYS A 18 -7.31 -0.49 7.67
C LYS A 18 -6.33 0.65 7.93
N ASP A 19 -5.64 1.14 6.91
CA ASP A 19 -4.65 2.21 7.06
C ASP A 19 -5.28 3.51 7.52
N GLN A 20 -6.46 3.86 6.98
CA GLN A 20 -7.25 5.00 7.47
C GLN A 20 -7.52 4.90 8.98
N ASN A 21 -7.89 3.72 9.49
CA ASN A 21 -8.11 3.51 10.93
C ASN A 21 -6.81 3.53 11.74
N GLU A 22 -5.73 2.97 11.21
CA GLU A 22 -4.43 2.98 11.86
C GLU A 22 -3.81 4.38 11.93
N ILE A 23 -4.03 5.23 10.92
CA ILE A 23 -3.64 6.64 10.92
C ILE A 23 -4.33 7.37 12.08
N LEU A 24 -5.64 7.18 12.25
CA LEU A 24 -6.38 7.80 13.37
C LEU A 24 -5.82 7.35 14.73
N SER A 25 -5.54 6.05 14.86
CA SER A 25 -4.96 5.48 16.09
C SER A 25 -3.55 6.02 16.36
N ALA A 26 -2.69 6.06 15.34
CA ALA A 26 -1.34 6.59 15.45
C ALA A 26 -1.32 8.10 15.76
N LYS A 27 -2.27 8.87 15.21
CA LYS A 27 -2.48 10.29 15.55
C LYS A 27 -2.85 10.46 17.03
N ALA A 28 -3.77 9.63 17.54
CA ALA A 28 -4.15 9.65 18.96
C ALA A 28 -3.00 9.26 19.91
N GLU A 29 -2.12 8.37 19.47
CA GLU A 29 -0.91 7.96 20.20
C GLU A 29 0.25 8.98 20.09
N GLY A 30 0.14 9.99 19.22
CA GLY A 30 1.24 10.92 18.93
C GLY A 30 2.41 10.27 18.16
N ASN A 31 2.18 9.17 17.45
CA ASN A 31 3.20 8.44 16.71
C ASN A 31 3.37 8.99 15.28
N THR A 32 4.01 10.15 15.18
CA THR A 32 4.25 10.84 13.89
C THR A 32 4.98 9.99 12.84
N PRO A 33 6.01 9.20 13.18
CA PRO A 33 6.68 8.34 12.19
C PRO A 33 5.74 7.31 11.56
N LYS A 34 4.84 6.71 12.37
CA LYS A 34 3.85 5.75 11.87
C LYS A 34 2.80 6.44 11.00
N VAL A 35 2.35 7.64 11.39
CA VAL A 35 1.39 8.41 10.58
C VAL A 35 1.95 8.69 9.18
N ARG A 36 3.19 9.19 9.09
CA ARG A 36 3.82 9.47 7.80
C ARG A 36 3.92 8.22 6.92
N HIS A 37 4.35 7.10 7.50
CA HIS A 37 4.46 5.83 6.78
C HIS A 37 3.12 5.37 6.21
N LEU A 38 2.05 5.41 7.02
CA LEU A 38 0.72 5.00 6.58
C LEU A 38 0.09 5.99 5.59
N GLU A 39 0.39 7.29 5.69
CA GLU A 39 -0.08 8.28 4.72
C GLU A 39 0.60 8.10 3.36
N GLU A 40 1.89 7.73 3.33
CA GLU A 40 2.61 7.36 2.11
C GLU A 40 2.05 6.07 1.49
N GLU A 41 1.80 5.03 2.31
CA GLU A 41 1.21 3.76 1.85
C GLU A 41 -0.21 3.93 1.31
N LEU A 42 -1.07 4.66 2.03
CA LEU A 42 -2.44 4.96 1.61
C LEU A 42 -2.47 5.67 0.25
N HIS A 43 -1.56 6.62 0.02
CA HIS A 43 -1.47 7.32 -1.26
C HIS A 43 -1.13 6.37 -2.40
N SER A 44 -0.13 5.50 -2.24
CA SER A 44 0.23 4.51 -3.26
C SER A 44 -0.90 3.52 -3.54
N LEU A 45 -1.64 3.08 -2.52
CA LEU A 45 -2.80 2.20 -2.69
C LEU A 45 -3.95 2.89 -3.45
N GLU A 46 -4.19 4.17 -3.18
CA GLU A 46 -5.22 4.95 -3.88
C GLU A 46 -4.87 5.16 -5.36
N GLU A 47 -3.61 5.48 -5.68
CA GLU A 47 -3.12 5.62 -7.06
C GLU A 47 -3.20 4.29 -7.82
N TYR A 48 -2.71 3.19 -7.21
CA TYR A 48 -2.81 1.86 -7.82
C TYR A 48 -4.27 1.49 -8.12
N LYS A 49 -5.19 1.76 -7.18
CA LYS A 49 -6.62 1.50 -7.41
C LYS A 49 -7.20 2.33 -8.55
N GLU A 50 -6.73 3.56 -8.74
CA GLU A 50 -7.15 4.42 -9.85
C GLU A 50 -6.65 3.90 -11.20
N HIS A 51 -5.40 3.41 -11.25
CA HIS A 51 -4.81 2.81 -12.46
C HIS A 51 -5.40 1.42 -12.78
N HIS A 52 -5.81 0.66 -11.76
CA HIS A 52 -6.28 -0.72 -11.87
C HIS A 52 -7.72 -0.91 -11.34
N PRO A 53 -8.75 -0.26 -11.90
CA PRO A 53 -10.10 -0.22 -11.33
C PRO A 53 -10.84 -1.57 -11.32
N GLU A 54 -10.44 -2.51 -12.18
CA GLU A 54 -10.99 -3.87 -12.23
C GLU A 54 -10.24 -4.82 -11.28
N ASP A 55 -9.06 -4.41 -10.81
CA ASP A 55 -8.28 -5.18 -9.88
C ASP A 55 -8.67 -4.86 -8.43
N LYS A 56 -8.93 -5.91 -7.66
CA LYS A 56 -9.43 -5.80 -6.29
C LYS A 56 -8.51 -6.46 -5.29
N HIS A 57 -7.46 -7.15 -5.73
CA HIS A 57 -6.52 -7.78 -4.81
C HIS A 57 -5.74 -6.71 -4.02
N ASP A 58 -5.14 -7.11 -2.91
CA ASP A 58 -4.24 -6.25 -2.15
C ASP A 58 -2.85 -6.27 -2.81
N PRO A 59 -2.39 -5.18 -3.46
CA PRO A 59 -1.14 -5.18 -4.20
C PRO A 59 0.04 -5.32 -3.26
N ASN A 60 1.02 -6.12 -3.68
CA ASN A 60 2.27 -6.23 -2.94
C ASN A 60 3.20 -5.04 -3.23
N ALA A 61 4.27 -4.91 -2.44
CA ALA A 61 5.19 -3.78 -2.55
C ALA A 61 5.85 -3.64 -3.94
N LEU A 62 6.11 -4.75 -4.65
CA LEU A 62 6.65 -4.70 -6.01
C LEU A 62 5.61 -4.21 -7.02
N GLU A 63 4.34 -4.59 -6.85
CA GLU A 63 3.25 -4.13 -7.73
C GLU A 63 3.05 -2.62 -7.60
N LEU A 64 3.00 -2.10 -6.37
CA LEU A 64 2.95 -0.65 -6.12
C LEU A 64 4.19 0.07 -6.68
N PHE A 65 5.37 -0.52 -6.51
CA PHE A 65 6.60 0.07 -7.04
C PHE A 65 6.61 0.14 -8.57
N CYS A 66 6.24 -0.95 -9.24
CA CYS A 66 6.24 -1.02 -10.70
C CYS A 66 5.12 -0.21 -11.34
N ASP A 67 3.99 -0.03 -10.65
CA ASP A 67 2.94 0.89 -11.10
C ASP A 67 3.44 2.34 -11.13
N ALA A 68 4.15 2.77 -10.09
CA ALA A 68 4.73 4.12 -10.00
C ALA A 68 6.01 4.30 -10.83
N ASN A 69 6.75 3.22 -11.12
CA ASN A 69 8.06 3.24 -11.78
C ASN A 69 8.13 2.15 -12.88
N PRO A 70 7.37 2.29 -13.98
CA PRO A 70 7.24 1.23 -14.99
C PRO A 70 8.52 0.99 -15.82
N ASP A 71 9.48 1.91 -15.78
CA ASP A 71 10.75 1.86 -16.52
C ASP A 71 11.92 1.28 -15.71
N GLU A 72 11.72 0.96 -14.43
CA GLU A 72 12.72 0.32 -13.59
C GLU A 72 12.99 -1.12 -14.05
N PRO A 73 14.25 -1.60 -13.99
CA PRO A 73 14.63 -2.88 -14.56
C PRO A 73 13.93 -4.08 -13.91
N GLU A 74 13.53 -3.97 -12.64
CA GLU A 74 12.73 -4.97 -11.93
C GLU A 74 11.28 -5.06 -12.44
N CYS A 75 10.82 -4.07 -13.21
CA CYS A 75 9.45 -3.94 -13.70
C CYS A 75 9.31 -4.21 -15.21
N LEU A 76 10.43 -4.38 -15.92
CA LEU A 76 10.44 -4.64 -17.35
C LEU A 76 9.93 -6.05 -17.65
N VAL A 77 8.75 -6.13 -18.27
CA VAL A 77 8.22 -7.35 -18.88
C VAL A 77 8.59 -7.35 -20.36
N TYR A 78 9.31 -8.39 -20.80
CA TYR A 78 9.72 -8.55 -22.18
C TYR A 78 8.76 -9.51 -22.91
N ASP A 79 8.23 -9.09 -24.05
CA ASP A 79 7.51 -9.98 -24.95
C ASP A 79 8.52 -10.87 -25.71
N ASP A 80 8.40 -12.19 -25.57
CA ASP A 80 9.25 -13.20 -26.25
C ASP A 80 9.17 -13.15 -27.78
#